data_AF-A0A928VY17-F1
#
_entry.id   AF-A0A928VY17-F1
#
_cell.length_a   1.000
_cell.length_b   1.000
_cell.length_c   1.000
_cell.angle_alpha   90.00
_cell.angle_beta   90.00
_cell.angle_gamma   90.00
#
_symmetry.space_group_name_H-M   'P 1'
#
loop_
_entity.id
_entity.type
_entity.pdbx_description
1 polymer ?
#
loop_
_entity_poly.entity_id
_entity_poly.type
_entity_poly.pdbx_seq_one_letter_code
_entity_poly.pdbx_strand_id
1 'polypeptide(L)'
;MTYDEKIASSNALAATFKCFQHYTDLELWIQNITGNRDINFRGLYGEDPEIASPIISKGDRILAKPSREKKTRATQPGENLLTTYALTRLIAMAGWHSCLPNDLRLPGMRSDNLELFARSFGKDIARYADVAIEQLGLQRHITTPVILSKVGYGYSDSRRRTEIAYTCFVRLGDGSEVKSLAMTLRAAKALGNIDREAVELDARMAAEVSEILRRLLTDRLK
;
A
#
# COMPACT_ATOMS: atom_id res chain seq x y z
N MET A 1 21.46 -9.64 -3.14
CA MET A 1 20.07 -10.13 -3.22
C MET A 1 19.30 -9.19 -4.12
N THR A 2 19.02 -9.61 -5.34
CA THR A 2 18.09 -8.91 -6.23
C THR A 2 16.78 -9.67 -6.29
N TYR A 3 15.69 -8.97 -6.60
CA TYR A 3 14.34 -9.55 -6.67
C TYR A 3 14.22 -10.63 -7.76
N ASP A 4 15.11 -10.60 -8.76
CA ASP A 4 15.13 -11.52 -9.91
C ASP A 4 15.52 -12.95 -9.54
N GLU A 5 16.24 -13.13 -8.43
CA GLU A 5 16.69 -14.45 -7.95
C GLU A 5 15.57 -15.24 -7.24
N LYS A 6 14.36 -14.65 -7.07
CA LYS A 6 13.19 -15.26 -6.40
C LYS A 6 13.53 -15.96 -5.07
N ILE A 7 14.45 -15.37 -4.30
CA ILE A 7 15.02 -15.97 -3.09
C ILE A 7 13.93 -16.24 -2.04
N ALA A 8 12.92 -15.37 -1.96
CA ALA A 8 11.78 -15.49 -1.05
C ALA A 8 10.55 -14.78 -1.60
N SER A 9 9.37 -15.11 -1.06
CA SER A 9 8.13 -14.38 -1.37
C SER A 9 8.14 -12.97 -0.76
N SER A 10 7.36 -12.05 -1.31
CA SER A 10 7.19 -10.71 -0.74
C SER A 10 6.63 -10.76 0.68
N ASN A 11 5.82 -11.77 1.00
CA ASN A 11 5.22 -11.97 2.32
C ASN A 11 6.25 -12.42 3.36
N ALA A 12 7.12 -13.39 3.01
CA ALA A 12 8.19 -13.87 3.88
C ALA A 12 9.25 -12.78 4.14
N LEU A 13 9.56 -11.96 3.13
CA LEU A 13 10.42 -10.78 3.29
C LEU A 13 9.76 -9.69 4.15
N ALA A 14 8.47 -9.41 3.94
CA ALA A 14 7.74 -8.46 4.78
C ALA A 14 7.64 -8.94 6.24
N ALA A 15 7.48 -10.25 6.46
CA ALA A 15 7.53 -10.87 7.78
C ALA A 15 8.93 -10.74 8.42
N THR A 16 10.01 -10.86 7.63
CA THR A 16 11.39 -10.59 8.09
C THR A 16 11.54 -9.17 8.62
N PHE A 17 11.00 -8.16 7.93
CA PHE A 17 11.06 -6.78 8.44
C PHE A 17 10.29 -6.59 9.76
N LYS A 18 9.21 -7.35 9.99
CA LYS A 18 8.50 -7.32 11.28
C LYS A 18 9.35 -7.87 12.43
N CYS A 19 10.40 -8.66 12.17
CA CYS A 19 11.27 -9.20 13.23
C CYS A 19 12.08 -8.12 13.97
N PHE A 20 12.25 -6.92 13.42
CA PHE A 20 12.96 -5.82 14.07
C PHE A 20 12.17 -5.13 15.19
N GLN A 21 10.87 -5.45 15.36
CA GLN A 21 9.98 -4.76 16.29
C GLN A 21 9.03 -5.73 16.99
N HIS A 22 8.56 -5.40 18.20
CA HIS A 22 7.48 -6.14 18.83
C HIS A 22 6.16 -5.91 18.07
N TYR A 23 5.23 -6.89 18.11
CA TYR A 23 3.94 -6.77 17.41
C TYR A 23 3.14 -5.56 17.91
N THR A 24 3.15 -5.33 19.22
CA THR A 24 2.49 -4.21 19.88
C THR A 24 3.08 -2.87 19.46
N ASP A 25 4.40 -2.79 19.31
CA ASP A 25 5.09 -1.55 18.98
C ASP A 25 4.76 -1.13 17.53
N LEU A 26 4.71 -2.09 16.60
CA LEU A 26 4.28 -1.84 15.23
C LEU A 26 2.82 -1.37 15.15
N GLU A 27 1.93 -2.01 15.89
CA GLU A 27 0.53 -1.61 15.93
C GLU A 27 0.37 -0.20 16.51
N LEU A 28 0.98 0.08 17.67
CA LEU A 28 0.96 1.40 18.29
C LEU A 28 1.54 2.46 17.36
N TRP A 29 2.63 2.14 16.65
CA TRP A 29 3.22 3.03 15.67
C TRP A 29 2.22 3.40 14.56
N ILE A 30 1.52 2.42 13.98
CA ILE A 30 0.50 2.70 12.95
C ILE A 30 -0.69 3.47 13.55
N GLN A 31 -1.18 3.09 14.72
CA GLN A 31 -2.26 3.80 15.39
C GLN A 31 -1.91 5.27 15.65
N ASN A 32 -0.66 5.55 16.03
CA ASN A 32 -0.20 6.92 16.30
C ASN A 32 -0.07 7.76 15.02
N ILE A 33 0.52 7.23 13.95
CA ILE A 33 0.68 8.00 12.70
C ILE A 33 -0.66 8.21 11.96
N THR A 34 -1.58 7.25 12.10
CA THR A 34 -2.90 7.34 11.47
C THR A 34 -3.93 8.04 12.35
N GLY A 35 -3.72 8.09 13.67
CA GLY A 35 -4.75 8.54 14.62
C GLY A 35 -5.90 7.54 14.81
N ASN A 36 -5.84 6.36 14.21
CA ASN A 36 -6.88 5.35 14.30
C ASN A 36 -6.51 4.28 15.35
N ARG A 37 -7.27 4.24 16.45
CA ARG A 37 -7.03 3.32 17.58
C ARG A 37 -7.61 1.92 17.39
N ASP A 38 -8.47 1.73 16.39
CA ASP A 38 -9.17 0.45 16.12
C ASP A 38 -8.37 -0.49 15.20
N ILE A 39 -7.11 -0.16 14.91
CA ILE A 39 -6.23 -0.98 14.08
C ILE A 39 -5.75 -2.22 14.84
N ASN A 40 -5.86 -3.38 14.19
CA ASN A 40 -5.19 -4.62 14.59
C ASN A 40 -4.04 -4.90 13.60
N PHE A 41 -2.80 -4.80 14.04
CA PHE A 41 -1.64 -4.98 13.15
C PHE A 41 -0.57 -5.90 13.73
N ARG A 42 -1.03 -7.02 14.29
CA ARG A 42 -0.22 -8.00 15.02
C ARG A 42 -0.01 -9.31 14.27
N GLY A 43 -0.50 -9.43 13.04
CA GLY A 43 -0.33 -10.62 12.20
C GLY A 43 0.93 -10.60 11.34
N LEU A 44 1.21 -11.73 10.70
CA LEU A 44 2.13 -11.87 9.57
C LEU A 44 1.34 -11.92 8.25
N TYR A 45 2.05 -12.07 7.14
CA TYR A 45 1.48 -12.04 5.79
C TYR A 45 1.20 -13.46 5.26
N GLY A 46 0.68 -14.34 6.12
CA GLY A 46 0.37 -15.74 5.75
C GLY A 46 1.58 -16.69 5.68
N GLU A 47 2.80 -16.17 5.84
CA GLU A 47 4.05 -16.92 5.77
C GLU A 47 4.96 -16.58 6.97
N ASP A 48 5.86 -17.50 7.30
CA ASP A 48 6.93 -17.25 8.27
C ASP A 48 7.97 -16.28 7.71
N PRO A 49 8.74 -15.58 8.56
CA PRO A 49 9.87 -14.77 8.10
C PRO A 49 10.91 -15.63 7.38
N GLU A 50 11.37 -15.15 6.22
CA GLU A 50 12.52 -15.74 5.52
C GLU A 50 13.76 -15.79 6.42
N ILE A 51 14.03 -14.68 7.13
CA ILE A 51 15.10 -14.61 8.13
C ILE A 51 14.44 -14.34 9.48
N ALA A 52 14.42 -15.34 10.36
CA ALA A 52 13.78 -15.23 11.67
C ALA A 52 14.52 -14.27 12.63
N SER A 53 15.84 -14.13 12.47
CA SER A 53 16.71 -13.29 13.32
C SER A 53 17.56 -12.34 12.49
N PRO A 54 16.95 -11.39 11.75
CA PRO A 54 17.68 -10.59 10.78
C PRO A 54 18.55 -9.52 11.46
N ILE A 55 19.71 -9.25 10.86
CA ILE A 55 20.63 -8.19 11.27
C ILE A 55 20.84 -7.27 10.07
N ILE A 56 20.71 -5.96 10.27
CA ILE A 56 21.12 -4.96 9.27
C ILE A 56 22.47 -4.42 9.70
N SER A 57 23.45 -4.46 8.81
CA SER A 57 24.79 -3.91 9.03
C SER A 57 25.24 -3.01 7.87
N LYS A 58 26.23 -2.15 8.14
CA LYS A 58 26.95 -1.36 7.15
C LYS A 58 28.44 -1.52 7.43
N GLY A 59 29.10 -2.38 6.65
CA GLY A 59 30.43 -2.90 7.00
C GLY A 59 30.35 -3.65 8.34
N ASP A 60 31.27 -3.36 9.25
CA ASP A 60 31.31 -3.99 10.57
C ASP A 60 30.31 -3.39 11.58
N ARG A 61 29.63 -2.29 11.21
CA ARG A 61 28.67 -1.63 12.10
C ARG A 61 27.29 -2.27 11.99
N ILE A 62 26.77 -2.78 13.10
CA ILE A 62 25.37 -3.22 13.20
C ILE A 62 24.44 -2.00 13.32
N LEU A 63 23.48 -1.89 12.40
CA LEU A 63 22.46 -0.83 12.35
C LEU A 63 21.15 -1.27 13.03
N ALA A 64 20.76 -2.53 12.88
CA ALA A 64 19.55 -3.07 13.51
C ALA A 64 19.74 -4.55 13.87
N LYS A 65 19.12 -4.96 14.97
CA LYS A 65 19.09 -6.34 15.49
C LYS A 65 17.64 -6.79 15.64
N PRO A 66 17.36 -8.11 15.62
CA PRO A 66 16.00 -8.57 15.80
C PRO A 66 15.49 -8.21 17.20
N SER A 67 14.18 -8.00 17.31
CA SER A 67 13.51 -7.93 18.60
C SER A 67 13.64 -9.27 19.33
N ARG A 68 13.41 -9.28 20.65
CA ARG A 68 13.41 -10.52 21.44
C ARG A 68 12.22 -11.43 21.12
N GLU A 69 11.17 -10.89 20.52
CA GLU A 69 9.96 -11.63 20.17
C GLU A 69 10.16 -12.40 18.87
N LYS A 70 10.06 -13.73 18.95
CA LYS A 70 10.15 -14.60 17.78
C LYS A 70 8.86 -14.50 16.96
N LYS A 71 9.00 -14.13 15.69
CA LYS A 71 7.89 -14.04 14.75
C LYS A 71 7.69 -15.40 14.07
N THR A 72 6.53 -16.01 14.30
CA THR A 72 6.10 -17.21 13.56
C THR A 72 4.61 -17.11 13.27
N ARG A 73 4.16 -17.71 12.17
CA ARG A 73 2.77 -17.75 11.76
C ARG A 73 1.92 -18.50 12.77
N ALA A 74 2.44 -19.59 13.32
CA ALA A 74 1.72 -20.44 14.27
C ALA A 74 1.42 -19.72 15.60
N THR A 75 2.26 -18.76 15.98
CA THR A 75 2.17 -18.06 17.28
C THR A 75 1.87 -16.57 17.14
N GLN A 76 1.44 -16.10 15.96
CA GLN A 76 1.14 -14.69 15.77
C GLN A 76 -0.06 -14.27 16.64
N PRO A 77 0.00 -13.15 17.36
CA PRO A 77 -1.03 -12.78 18.34
C PRO A 77 -2.25 -12.07 17.74
N GLY A 78 -2.30 -11.85 16.42
CA GLY A 78 -3.43 -11.19 15.77
C GLY A 78 -3.37 -11.19 14.25
N GLU A 79 -4.12 -10.27 13.64
CA GLU A 79 -4.30 -10.13 12.20
C GLU A 79 -3.62 -8.83 11.70
N ASN A 80 -3.73 -8.54 10.39
CA ASN A 80 -3.28 -7.29 9.79
C ASN A 80 -4.49 -6.54 9.20
N LEU A 81 -5.37 -6.06 10.09
CA LEU A 81 -6.58 -5.31 9.75
C LEU A 81 -6.31 -3.80 9.81
N LEU A 82 -6.20 -3.19 8.63
CA LEU A 82 -6.13 -1.74 8.47
C LEU A 82 -7.44 -1.20 7.91
N THR A 83 -7.87 -0.05 8.39
CA THR A 83 -9.05 0.65 7.86
C THR A 83 -8.71 1.35 6.54
N THR A 84 -9.72 1.59 5.72
CA THR A 84 -9.56 2.39 4.49
C THR A 84 -9.04 3.79 4.82
N TYR A 85 -9.52 4.38 5.92
CA TYR A 85 -9.01 5.65 6.45
C TYR A 85 -7.50 5.61 6.72
N ALA A 86 -7.03 4.58 7.44
CA ALA A 86 -5.62 4.42 7.76
C ALA A 86 -4.76 4.32 6.49
N LEU A 87 -5.19 3.52 5.51
CA LEU A 87 -4.50 3.37 4.24
C LEU A 87 -4.49 4.67 3.42
N THR A 88 -5.63 5.38 3.34
CA THR A 88 -5.73 6.67 2.66
C THR A 88 -4.82 7.71 3.32
N ARG A 89 -4.77 7.74 4.65
CA ARG A 89 -3.88 8.66 5.38
C ARG A 89 -2.41 8.35 5.13
N LEU A 90 -2.01 7.08 5.16
CA LEU A 90 -0.62 6.68 4.89
C LEU A 90 -0.18 7.08 3.48
N ILE A 91 -1.00 6.80 2.45
CA ILE A 91 -0.64 7.15 1.07
C ILE A 91 -0.68 8.66 0.84
N ALA A 92 -1.57 9.40 1.52
CA ALA A 92 -1.59 10.86 1.53
C ALA A 92 -0.31 11.44 2.13
N MET A 93 0.16 10.90 3.26
CA MET A 93 1.40 11.33 3.91
C MET A 93 2.64 11.08 3.03
N ALA A 94 2.63 10.02 2.22
CA ALA A 94 3.69 9.75 1.25
C ALA A 94 3.59 10.67 0.02
N GLY A 95 2.40 10.78 -0.59
CA GLY A 95 2.18 11.55 -1.82
C GLY A 95 2.35 13.06 -1.65
N TRP A 96 1.92 13.61 -0.51
CA TRP A 96 2.10 15.02 -0.15
C TRP A 96 3.27 15.29 0.79
N HIS A 97 4.22 14.34 0.94
CA HIS A 97 5.31 14.43 1.92
C HIS A 97 6.02 15.79 1.95
N SER A 98 6.36 16.34 0.78
CA SER A 98 7.05 17.64 0.67
C SER A 98 6.20 18.84 1.06
N CYS A 99 4.86 18.73 0.95
CA CYS A 99 3.91 19.77 1.28
C CYS A 99 3.46 19.75 2.75
N LEU A 100 3.74 18.66 3.47
CA LEU A 100 3.32 18.49 4.85
C LEU A 100 4.32 19.13 5.83
N PRO A 101 3.84 19.74 6.93
CA PRO A 101 4.63 20.02 8.13
C PRO A 101 5.34 18.76 8.66
N ASN A 102 6.47 18.93 9.35
CA ASN A 102 7.32 17.81 9.77
C ASN A 102 6.61 16.80 10.69
N ASP A 103 5.71 17.26 11.55
CA ASP A 103 4.90 16.46 12.47
C ASP A 103 3.76 15.70 11.77
N LEU A 104 3.39 16.09 10.54
CA LEU A 104 2.40 15.41 9.71
C LEU A 104 3.02 14.50 8.64
N ARG A 105 4.35 14.43 8.55
CA ARG A 105 5.06 13.53 7.63
C ARG A 105 5.16 12.11 8.19
N LEU A 106 5.39 11.13 7.32
CA LEU A 106 5.76 9.78 7.74
C LEU A 106 7.05 9.83 8.58
N PRO A 107 7.05 9.31 9.82
CA PRO A 107 8.24 9.36 10.67
C PRO A 107 9.44 8.68 10.02
N GLY A 108 10.60 9.36 10.02
CA GLY A 108 11.83 8.86 9.42
C GLY A 108 11.88 8.91 7.88
N MET A 109 10.82 9.35 7.22
CA MET A 109 10.82 9.60 5.78
C MET A 109 11.60 10.89 5.47
N ARG A 110 12.49 10.81 4.50
CA ARG A 110 13.37 11.85 3.99
C ARG A 110 13.30 11.85 2.47
N SER A 111 13.74 12.92 1.81
CA SER A 111 13.70 12.99 0.34
C SER A 111 14.43 11.84 -0.36
N ASP A 112 15.55 11.38 0.20
CA ASP A 112 16.38 10.29 -0.35
C ASP A 112 15.72 8.91 -0.24
N ASN A 113 15.03 8.61 0.86
CA ASN A 113 14.30 7.33 1.00
C ASN A 113 12.88 7.38 0.41
N LEU A 114 12.30 8.57 0.21
CA LEU A 114 11.04 8.76 -0.50
C LEU A 114 11.17 8.39 -1.97
N GLU A 115 12.31 8.68 -2.61
CA GLU A 115 12.56 8.26 -3.99
C GLU A 115 12.56 6.74 -4.12
N LEU A 116 13.22 6.03 -3.20
CA LEU A 116 13.23 4.57 -3.16
C LEU A 116 11.82 4.00 -2.94
N PHE A 117 11.04 4.63 -2.05
CA PHE A 117 9.64 4.29 -1.83
C PHE A 117 8.82 4.45 -3.11
N ALA A 118 8.92 5.60 -3.77
CA ALA A 118 8.19 5.90 -5.00
C ALA A 118 8.54 4.93 -6.14
N ARG A 119 9.84 4.63 -6.33
CA ARG A 119 10.29 3.64 -7.32
C ARG A 119 9.76 2.23 -7.02
N SER A 120 9.66 1.87 -5.74
CA SER A 120 9.12 0.57 -5.33
C SER A 120 7.61 0.47 -5.55
N PHE A 121 6.86 1.53 -5.23
CA PHE A 121 5.42 1.61 -5.50
C PHE A 121 5.12 1.66 -7.01
N GLY A 122 5.97 2.31 -7.79
CA GLY A 122 5.83 2.35 -9.26
C GLY A 122 6.06 1.00 -9.95
N LYS A 123 6.57 -0.02 -9.25
CA LYS A 123 6.69 -1.40 -9.75
C LYS A 123 5.50 -2.29 -9.36
N ASP A 124 4.56 -1.78 -8.56
CA ASP A 124 3.37 -2.54 -8.20
C ASP A 124 2.45 -2.72 -9.42
N ILE A 125 1.77 -3.85 -9.49
CA ILE A 125 0.89 -4.20 -10.63
C ILE A 125 -0.49 -3.54 -10.54
N ALA A 126 -0.76 -2.74 -9.51
CA ALA A 126 -2.02 -2.03 -9.36
C ALA A 126 -2.14 -0.90 -10.39
N ARG A 127 -2.83 -1.13 -11.51
CA ARG A 127 -2.89 -0.21 -12.66
C ARG A 127 -4.24 0.47 -12.89
N TYR A 128 -5.16 0.48 -11.92
CA TYR A 128 -6.50 1.05 -12.14
C TYR A 128 -6.48 2.53 -12.53
N ALA A 129 -5.59 3.33 -11.92
CA ALA A 129 -5.43 4.74 -12.29
C ALA A 129 -4.86 4.92 -13.70
N ASP A 130 -3.87 4.10 -14.10
CA ASP A 130 -3.34 4.09 -15.47
C ASP A 130 -4.45 3.79 -16.49
N VAL A 131 -5.21 2.72 -16.25
CA VAL A 131 -6.30 2.29 -17.13
C VAL A 131 -7.36 3.38 -17.23
N ALA A 132 -7.72 4.01 -16.10
CA ALA A 132 -8.67 5.12 -16.11
C ALA A 132 -8.18 6.33 -16.92
N ILE A 133 -6.89 6.69 -16.82
CA ILE A 133 -6.30 7.79 -17.61
C ILE A 133 -6.38 7.50 -19.11
N GLU A 134 -6.08 6.27 -19.51
CA GLU A 134 -6.19 5.82 -20.90
C GLU A 134 -7.64 5.81 -21.39
N GLN A 135 -8.55 5.18 -20.65
CA GLN A 135 -9.96 5.05 -21.03
C GLN A 135 -10.68 6.39 -21.14
N LEU A 136 -10.30 7.36 -20.31
CA LEU A 136 -10.85 8.72 -20.35
C LEU A 136 -10.17 9.60 -21.41
N GLY A 137 -9.18 9.11 -22.16
CA GLY A 137 -8.46 9.87 -23.18
C GLY A 137 -7.58 11.00 -22.62
N LEU A 138 -7.22 10.94 -21.33
CA LEU A 138 -6.57 12.03 -20.62
C LEU A 138 -5.07 12.18 -20.91
N GLN A 139 -4.49 11.23 -21.64
CA GLN A 139 -3.06 11.18 -21.99
C GLN A 139 -2.58 12.47 -22.69
N ARG A 140 -3.47 13.16 -23.42
CA ARG A 140 -3.15 14.42 -24.12
C ARG A 140 -3.15 15.65 -23.20
N HIS A 141 -3.77 15.55 -22.03
CA HIS A 141 -3.97 16.66 -21.09
C HIS A 141 -3.11 16.54 -19.82
N ILE A 142 -2.37 15.43 -19.67
CA ILE A 142 -1.54 15.13 -18.52
C ILE A 142 -0.10 14.94 -18.99
N THR A 143 0.79 15.86 -18.63
CA THR A 143 2.19 15.81 -19.08
C THR A 143 3.08 15.07 -18.10
N THR A 144 2.75 15.11 -16.80
CA THR A 144 3.57 14.49 -15.73
C THR A 144 2.69 13.79 -14.69
N PRO A 145 2.13 12.60 -15.01
CA PRO A 145 1.35 11.85 -14.04
C PRO A 145 2.27 11.31 -12.93
N VAL A 146 1.87 11.49 -11.68
CA VAL A 146 2.44 10.76 -10.55
C VAL A 146 1.36 9.85 -9.99
N ILE A 147 1.62 8.54 -10.02
CA ILE A 147 0.71 7.52 -9.51
C ILE A 147 1.51 6.68 -8.52
N LEU A 148 1.08 6.69 -7.26
CA LEU A 148 1.54 5.75 -6.24
C LEU A 148 0.34 4.89 -5.92
N SER A 149 0.39 3.60 -6.18
CA SER A 149 -0.76 2.75 -5.88
C SER A 149 -0.40 1.34 -5.52
N LYS A 150 -1.31 0.67 -4.82
CA LYS A 150 -1.16 -0.70 -4.36
C LYS A 150 -2.51 -1.37 -4.26
N VAL A 151 -2.55 -2.64 -4.61
CA VAL A 151 -3.72 -3.51 -4.46
C VAL A 151 -3.44 -4.60 -3.44
N GLY A 152 -4.38 -4.80 -2.53
CA GLY A 152 -4.51 -6.01 -1.72
C GLY A 152 -5.69 -6.81 -2.27
N TYR A 153 -5.46 -8.08 -2.57
CA TYR A 153 -6.48 -8.97 -3.12
C TYR A 153 -6.35 -10.34 -2.47
N GLY A 154 -7.48 -10.94 -2.09
CA GLY A 154 -7.47 -12.30 -1.55
C GLY A 154 -8.83 -12.78 -1.09
N TYR A 155 -8.91 -14.09 -0.88
CA TYR A 155 -10.07 -14.73 -0.26
C TYR A 155 -9.96 -14.66 1.26
N SER A 156 -11.03 -14.25 1.93
CA SER A 156 -11.12 -14.27 3.38
C SER A 156 -11.86 -15.53 3.81
N ASP A 157 -11.17 -16.49 4.42
CA ASP A 157 -11.78 -17.73 4.93
C ASP A 157 -12.85 -17.43 6.00
N SER A 158 -12.56 -16.49 6.90
CA SER A 158 -13.48 -16.09 7.97
C SER A 158 -14.77 -15.43 7.47
N ARG A 159 -14.69 -14.68 6.36
CA ARG A 159 -15.84 -13.98 5.76
C ARG A 159 -16.40 -14.68 4.53
N ARG A 160 -15.80 -15.81 4.14
CA ARG A 160 -16.14 -16.66 2.99
C ARG A 160 -16.40 -15.88 1.70
N ARG A 161 -15.51 -14.94 1.38
CA ARG A 161 -15.66 -14.05 0.23
C ARG A 161 -14.33 -13.54 -0.29
N THR A 162 -14.25 -13.24 -1.57
CA THR A 162 -13.12 -12.53 -2.16
C THR A 162 -13.21 -11.04 -1.84
N GLU A 163 -12.08 -10.44 -1.47
CA GLU A 163 -11.97 -9.04 -1.13
C GLU A 163 -10.84 -8.38 -1.91
N ILE A 164 -11.05 -7.11 -2.27
CA ILE A 164 -10.06 -6.25 -2.88
C ILE A 164 -10.02 -4.91 -2.15
N ALA A 165 -8.81 -4.42 -1.92
CA ALA A 165 -8.54 -3.09 -1.40
C ALA A 165 -7.52 -2.40 -2.32
N TYR A 166 -7.92 -1.30 -2.93
CA TYR A 166 -7.05 -0.48 -3.77
C TYR A 166 -6.75 0.82 -3.05
N THR A 167 -5.47 1.15 -2.85
CA THR A 167 -5.02 2.42 -2.27
C THR A 167 -4.17 3.15 -3.27
N CYS A 168 -4.45 4.43 -3.50
CA CYS A 168 -3.78 5.22 -4.50
C CYS A 168 -3.61 6.68 -4.09
N PHE A 169 -2.50 7.27 -4.48
CA PHE A 169 -2.29 8.70 -4.63
C PHE A 169 -2.04 9.00 -6.11
N VAL A 170 -2.81 9.95 -6.66
CA VAL A 170 -2.60 10.49 -8.01
C VAL A 170 -2.31 11.98 -7.94
N ARG A 171 -1.45 12.44 -8.83
CA ARG A 171 -1.24 13.85 -9.16
C ARG A 171 -1.21 13.98 -10.67
N LEU A 172 -2.17 14.71 -11.22
CA LEU A 172 -2.43 14.81 -12.66
C LEU A 172 -2.53 16.29 -13.04
N GLY A 173 -2.00 16.66 -14.21
CA GLY A 173 -2.01 18.03 -14.70
C GLY A 173 -1.04 18.25 -15.85
N ASP A 174 -1.07 19.45 -16.42
CA ASP A 174 -0.21 19.90 -17.52
C ASP A 174 0.94 20.82 -17.06
N GLY A 175 1.04 21.07 -15.76
CA GLY A 175 2.02 21.97 -15.14
C GLY A 175 1.44 23.34 -14.77
N SER A 176 0.41 23.83 -15.47
CA SER A 176 -0.27 25.10 -15.14
C SER A 176 -1.30 24.95 -14.02
N GLU A 177 -2.00 23.83 -14.00
CA GLU A 177 -2.88 23.44 -12.93
C GLU A 177 -2.72 21.94 -12.69
N VAL A 178 -2.64 21.59 -11.40
CA VAL A 178 -2.38 20.24 -10.94
C VAL A 178 -3.46 19.87 -9.94
N LYS A 179 -4.15 18.77 -10.22
CA LYS A 179 -5.10 18.15 -9.28
C LYS A 179 -4.44 16.92 -8.66
N SER A 180 -4.64 16.72 -7.37
CA SER A 180 -4.14 15.54 -6.67
C SER A 180 -5.20 14.97 -5.75
N LEU A 181 -5.17 13.65 -5.58
CA LEU A 181 -6.14 12.89 -4.79
C LEU A 181 -5.44 11.70 -4.13
N ALA A 182 -5.74 11.47 -2.86
CA ALA A 182 -5.44 10.22 -2.17
C ALA A 182 -6.77 9.50 -1.89
N MET A 183 -6.84 8.20 -2.18
CA MET A 183 -8.05 7.41 -1.95
C MET A 183 -7.74 5.96 -1.63
N THR A 184 -8.63 5.32 -0.88
CA THR A 184 -8.68 3.88 -0.70
C THR A 184 -10.09 3.37 -0.96
N LEU A 185 -10.22 2.44 -1.89
CA LEU A 185 -11.46 1.76 -2.23
C LEU A 185 -11.41 0.32 -1.75
N ARG A 186 -12.56 -0.19 -1.30
CA ARG A 186 -12.73 -1.58 -0.87
C ARG A 186 -13.95 -2.16 -1.54
N ALA A 187 -13.82 -3.37 -2.04
CA ALA A 187 -14.95 -4.17 -2.52
C ALA A 187 -14.81 -5.62 -2.06
N ALA A 188 -15.94 -6.31 -1.95
CA ALA A 188 -15.98 -7.73 -1.60
C ALA A 188 -17.16 -8.39 -2.33
N LYS A 189 -17.00 -9.67 -2.67
CA LYS A 189 -18.05 -10.43 -3.36
C LYS A 189 -18.06 -11.90 -2.94
N ALA A 190 -19.26 -12.47 -2.86
CA ALA A 190 -19.50 -13.85 -2.45
C ALA A 190 -20.48 -14.51 -3.43
N LEU A 191 -19.96 -14.97 -4.56
CA LEU A 191 -20.68 -15.73 -5.59
C LEU A 191 -20.43 -17.24 -5.47
N GLY A 192 -19.51 -17.66 -4.60
CA GLY A 192 -19.12 -19.06 -4.45
C GLY A 192 -18.21 -19.58 -5.57
N ASN A 193 -17.73 -18.67 -6.42
CA ASN A 193 -16.76 -18.93 -7.48
C ASN A 193 -15.70 -17.83 -7.43
N ILE A 194 -14.51 -18.18 -6.95
CA ILE A 194 -13.41 -17.23 -6.69
C ILE A 194 -12.97 -16.53 -7.98
N ASP A 195 -12.87 -17.24 -9.10
CA ASP A 195 -12.44 -16.66 -10.37
C ASP A 195 -13.45 -15.63 -10.89
N ARG A 196 -14.74 -15.95 -10.80
CA ARG A 196 -15.80 -15.01 -11.18
C ARG A 196 -15.85 -13.80 -10.24
N GLU A 197 -15.69 -14.01 -8.94
CA GLU A 197 -15.59 -12.92 -7.97
C GLU A 197 -14.41 -11.99 -8.29
N ALA A 198 -13.25 -12.56 -8.65
CA ALA A 198 -12.05 -11.82 -9.02
C ALA A 198 -12.31 -10.87 -10.19
N VAL A 199 -12.85 -11.41 -11.30
CA VAL A 199 -13.13 -10.63 -12.52
C VAL A 199 -14.14 -9.52 -12.24
N GLU A 200 -15.23 -9.83 -11.52
CA GLU A 200 -16.27 -8.84 -11.24
C GLU A 200 -15.78 -7.75 -10.26
N LEU A 201 -14.89 -8.09 -9.32
CA LEU A 201 -14.27 -7.12 -8.41
C LEU A 201 -13.26 -6.22 -9.14
N ASP A 202 -12.43 -6.80 -10.00
CA ASP A 202 -11.45 -6.08 -10.81
C ASP A 202 -12.12 -5.07 -11.74
N ALA A 203 -13.14 -5.52 -12.49
CA ALA A 203 -13.92 -4.67 -13.38
C ALA A 203 -14.63 -3.53 -12.63
N ARG A 204 -15.20 -3.83 -11.45
CA ARG A 204 -15.83 -2.81 -10.61
C ARG A 204 -14.80 -1.79 -10.12
N MET A 205 -13.63 -2.24 -9.67
CA MET A 205 -12.58 -1.35 -9.20
C MET A 205 -12.12 -0.40 -10.31
N ALA A 206 -11.89 -0.93 -11.52
CA ALA A 206 -11.53 -0.13 -12.69
C ALA A 206 -12.61 0.93 -13.01
N ALA A 207 -13.89 0.55 -13.00
CA ALA A 207 -15.00 1.47 -13.27
C ALA A 207 -15.11 2.59 -12.22
N GLU A 208 -15.03 2.26 -10.93
CA GLU A 208 -15.15 3.25 -9.84
C GLU A 208 -13.95 4.23 -9.84
N VAL A 209 -12.73 3.72 -10.05
CA VAL A 209 -11.53 4.58 -10.19
C VAL A 209 -11.68 5.51 -11.39
N SER A 210 -12.19 5.00 -12.52
CA SER A 210 -12.42 5.81 -13.72
C SER A 210 -13.45 6.91 -13.47
N GLU A 211 -14.57 6.61 -12.83
CA GLU A 211 -15.58 7.62 -12.50
C GLU A 211 -15.06 8.68 -11.53
N ILE A 212 -14.27 8.30 -10.53
CA ILE A 212 -13.64 9.25 -9.60
C ILE A 212 -12.69 10.20 -10.35
N LEU A 213 -11.82 9.66 -11.21
CA LEU A 213 -10.88 10.49 -11.98
C LEU A 213 -11.62 11.38 -13.00
N ARG A 214 -12.68 10.86 -13.64
CA ARG A 214 -13.53 11.64 -14.54
C ARG A 214 -14.14 12.83 -13.81
N ARG A 215 -14.67 12.64 -12.59
CA ARG A 215 -15.24 13.73 -11.77
C ARG A 215 -14.19 14.75 -11.35
N LEU A 216 -13.01 14.29 -10.93
CA LEU A 216 -11.90 15.17 -10.55
C LEU A 216 -11.45 16.06 -11.72
N LEU A 217 -11.50 15.52 -12.94
CA LEU A 217 -10.98 16.14 -14.16
C LEU A 217 -12.07 16.58 -15.14
N THR A 218 -13.33 16.70 -14.71
CA THR A 218 -14.46 17.04 -15.60
C THR A 218 -14.26 18.36 -16.33
N ASP A 219 -13.56 19.32 -15.72
CA ASP A 219 -13.23 20.61 -16.35
C ASP A 219 -12.21 20.48 -17.50
N ARG A 220 -11.44 19.38 -17.56
CA ARG A 220 -10.38 19.13 -18.55
C ARG A 220 -10.79 18.18 -19.68
N LEU A 221 -11.99 17.61 -19.60
CA LEU A 221 -12.57 16.74 -20.63
C LEU A 221 -13.41 17.52 -21.66
N LYS A 222 -13.41 18.85 -21.59
CA LYS A 222 -14.03 19.77 -22.54
C LYS A 222 -12.97 20.34 -23.48
#